data_AF-A0A669B9L4-F1
#
_entry.id   AF-A0A669B9L4-F1
#
_cell.length_a   1.000
_cell.length_b   1.000
_cell.length_c   1.000
_cell.angle_alpha   90.00
_cell.angle_beta   90.00
_cell.angle_gamma   90.00
#
_symmetry.space_group_name_H-M   'P 1'
#
loop_
_entity.id
_entity.type
_entity.pdbx_description
1 polymer ?
#
loop_
_entity_poly.entity_id
_entity_poly.type
_entity_poly.pdbx_seq_one_letter_code
_entity_poly.pdbx_strand_id
1 'polypeptide(L)'
;MFAILLTVLCLVSVSRSAPLACEKLVKPSEQFDIQNVTGRWSLVAVSLKNPPFQFIERSKASVVVDIRNSSYITAERVAGRCQYNLFDFTLEGHILTMKAGNVNLTGTLFYTSCADCMVLTMHIKSPTYRTVEFYLLSRRRQLEQKEMEEFSAQVLCLSMPPPIVMDPKTELSPSACEKLLHPLEQLDFHHLEGSWALVAGSVSDPAHLESLKSRDSARIIFAGNSDTSKISFTRVFSSDDSCQYMHSNITLQGSGFTFEQFNVTVTALNTSCSDCAVMRFDKSKQVQRLYLFSRRREVGQTEMEEFKAQAACLNITAPLAMDPSKELCPEKISGNPAEGQNA
;
A
#
# COMPACT_ATOMS: atom_id res chain seq x y z
N MET A 1 -21.36 -80.47 18.31
CA MET A 1 -21.80 -79.33 17.47
C MET A 1 -21.29 -78.05 18.10
N PHE A 2 -20.18 -77.50 17.61
CA PHE A 2 -19.68 -76.18 18.01
C PHE A 2 -20.17 -75.17 16.97
N ALA A 3 -21.00 -74.21 17.40
CA ALA A 3 -21.53 -73.16 16.54
C ALA A 3 -20.54 -71.98 16.53
N ILE A 4 -20.05 -71.66 15.33
CA ILE A 4 -19.15 -70.53 15.05
C ILE A 4 -20.01 -69.26 14.99
N LEU A 5 -19.78 -68.32 15.91
CA LEU A 5 -20.33 -66.96 15.82
C LEU A 5 -19.39 -66.10 14.95
N LEU A 6 -19.78 -65.85 13.70
CA LEU A 6 -19.13 -64.87 12.82
C LEU A 6 -19.70 -63.48 13.12
N THR A 7 -18.94 -62.66 13.84
CA THR A 7 -19.23 -61.23 13.99
C THR A 7 -18.82 -60.49 12.71
N VAL A 8 -19.81 -60.04 11.94
CA VAL A 8 -19.61 -59.17 10.78
C VAL A 8 -19.35 -57.75 11.29
N LEU A 9 -18.09 -57.30 11.23
CA LEU A 9 -17.75 -55.87 11.37
C LEU A 9 -18.20 -55.14 10.10
N CYS A 10 -19.28 -54.37 10.19
CA CYS A 10 -19.63 -53.38 9.18
C CYS A 10 -18.63 -52.21 9.27
N LEU A 11 -17.56 -52.29 8.48
CA LEU A 11 -16.71 -51.14 8.15
C LEU A 11 -17.54 -50.17 7.31
N VAL A 12 -18.15 -49.18 7.95
CA VAL A 12 -18.67 -48.00 7.25
C VAL A 12 -17.45 -47.18 6.84
N SER A 13 -16.94 -47.44 5.63
CA SER A 13 -15.99 -46.56 4.98
C SER A 13 -16.69 -45.24 4.69
N VAL A 14 -16.47 -44.24 5.55
CA VAL A 14 -16.74 -42.84 5.20
C VAL A 14 -15.68 -42.42 4.20
N SER A 15 -15.87 -42.85 2.95
CA SER A 15 -15.15 -42.34 1.80
C SER A 15 -15.52 -40.87 1.66
N ARG A 16 -14.63 -39.97 2.11
CA ARG A 16 -14.71 -38.52 1.87
C ARG A 16 -14.53 -38.26 0.37
N SER A 17 -15.60 -38.45 -0.40
CA SER A 17 -15.79 -37.66 -1.61
C SER A 17 -15.89 -36.21 -1.13
N ALA A 18 -14.96 -35.34 -1.53
CA ALA A 18 -15.24 -33.90 -1.46
C ALA A 18 -16.56 -33.70 -2.22
N PRO A 19 -17.63 -33.22 -1.58
CA PRO A 19 -18.95 -33.24 -2.20
C PRO A 19 -18.94 -32.26 -3.37
N LEU A 20 -19.67 -32.57 -4.46
CA LEU A 20 -19.95 -31.69 -5.61
C LEU A 20 -20.33 -30.24 -5.20
N ALA A 21 -20.75 -30.04 -3.96
CA ALA A 21 -20.97 -28.73 -3.34
C ALA A 21 -19.70 -27.87 -3.23
N CYS A 22 -18.55 -28.43 -2.85
CA CYS A 22 -17.33 -27.64 -2.71
C CYS A 22 -16.80 -27.15 -4.04
N GLU A 23 -16.86 -27.97 -5.09
CA GLU A 23 -16.46 -27.57 -6.45
C GLU A 23 -17.20 -26.32 -6.93
N LYS A 24 -18.50 -26.22 -6.59
CA LYS A 24 -19.31 -25.02 -6.88
C LYS A 24 -18.94 -23.84 -5.99
N LEU A 25 -18.72 -24.07 -4.70
CA LEU A 25 -18.45 -23.02 -3.71
C LEU A 25 -17.06 -22.38 -3.86
N VAL A 26 -16.05 -23.14 -4.29
CA VAL A 26 -14.68 -22.64 -4.52
C VAL A 26 -14.36 -22.47 -6.00
N LYS A 27 -15.39 -22.26 -6.83
CA LYS A 27 -15.18 -21.94 -8.24
C LYS A 27 -14.58 -20.53 -8.37
N PRO A 28 -13.43 -20.37 -9.07
CA PRO A 28 -12.95 -19.04 -9.45
C PRO A 28 -14.00 -18.32 -10.28
N SER A 29 -14.13 -17.01 -10.09
CA SER A 29 -15.07 -16.24 -10.90
C SER A 29 -14.50 -16.04 -12.31
N GLU A 30 -15.27 -16.35 -13.35
CA GLU A 30 -14.79 -16.24 -14.74
C GLU A 30 -15.09 -14.88 -15.39
N GLN A 31 -15.83 -14.01 -14.72
CA GLN A 31 -16.19 -12.67 -15.18
C GLN A 31 -15.84 -11.65 -14.10
N PHE A 32 -14.58 -11.23 -14.09
CA PHE A 32 -14.15 -10.05 -13.34
C PHE A 32 -13.72 -8.96 -14.30
N ASP A 33 -14.51 -7.89 -14.30
CA ASP A 33 -14.11 -6.59 -14.79
C ASP A 33 -13.61 -5.78 -13.59
N ILE A 34 -12.47 -5.11 -13.75
CA ILE A 34 -11.91 -4.21 -12.73
C ILE A 34 -12.96 -3.19 -12.26
N GLN A 35 -13.84 -2.74 -13.15
CA GLN A 35 -14.91 -1.79 -12.83
C GLN A 35 -15.87 -2.32 -11.74
N ASN A 36 -16.13 -3.63 -11.72
CA ASN A 36 -17.04 -4.25 -10.74
C ASN A 36 -16.43 -4.37 -9.34
N VAL A 37 -15.09 -4.43 -9.25
CA VAL A 37 -14.38 -4.52 -7.97
C VAL A 37 -13.90 -3.17 -7.45
N THR A 38 -13.92 -2.12 -8.28
CA THR A 38 -13.50 -0.78 -7.85
C THR A 38 -14.40 -0.20 -6.75
N GLY A 39 -13.82 0.72 -5.99
CA GLY A 39 -14.45 1.43 -4.88
C GLY A 39 -14.23 0.76 -3.54
N ARG A 40 -15.04 1.21 -2.58
CA ARG A 40 -14.86 0.96 -1.16
C ARG A 40 -15.52 -0.34 -0.67
N TRP A 41 -14.76 -1.15 0.06
CA TRP A 41 -15.19 -2.42 0.66
C TRP A 41 -14.82 -2.46 2.14
N SER A 42 -15.63 -3.11 2.96
CA SER A 42 -15.34 -3.39 4.37
C SER A 42 -14.93 -4.85 4.53
N LEU A 43 -13.91 -5.10 5.34
CA LEU A 43 -13.59 -6.46 5.77
C LEU A 43 -14.63 -6.94 6.77
N VAL A 44 -15.35 -8.00 6.41
CA VAL A 44 -16.35 -8.64 7.27
C VAL A 44 -15.71 -9.79 8.02
N ALA A 45 -14.96 -10.64 7.32
CA ALA A 45 -14.33 -11.80 7.92
C ALA A 45 -13.03 -12.20 7.20
N VAL A 46 -12.09 -12.77 7.95
CA VAL A 46 -10.84 -13.33 7.42
C VAL A 46 -10.50 -14.65 8.09
N SER A 47 -10.15 -15.67 7.31
CA SER A 47 -9.58 -16.92 7.82
C SER A 47 -8.13 -17.06 7.39
N LEU A 48 -7.26 -17.46 8.32
CA LEU A 48 -5.82 -17.57 8.04
C LEU A 48 -5.13 -18.61 8.93
N LYS A 49 -4.18 -19.35 8.35
CA LYS A 49 -3.52 -20.51 8.98
C LYS A 49 -2.37 -20.18 9.91
N ASN A 50 -1.77 -18.99 9.78
CA ASN A 50 -0.51 -18.66 10.45
C ASN A 50 -0.75 -17.88 11.76
N PRO A 51 -0.38 -18.42 12.94
CA PRO A 51 -0.72 -17.79 14.23
C PRO A 51 -0.18 -16.38 14.46
N PRO A 52 1.11 -16.05 14.15
CA PRO A 52 1.58 -14.67 14.13
C PRO A 52 0.68 -13.68 13.36
N PHE A 53 0.20 -14.05 12.18
CA PHE A 53 -0.70 -13.19 11.40
C PHE A 53 -2.10 -13.09 12.01
N GLN A 54 -2.58 -14.15 12.68
CA GLN A 54 -3.85 -14.06 13.42
C GLN A 54 -3.82 -13.01 14.53
N PHE A 55 -2.69 -12.87 15.22
CA PHE A 55 -2.54 -11.82 16.24
C PHE A 55 -2.63 -10.42 15.62
N ILE A 56 -1.99 -10.22 14.47
CA ILE A 56 -2.04 -8.95 13.73
C ILE A 56 -3.48 -8.65 13.28
N GLU A 57 -4.18 -9.59 12.65
CA GLU A 57 -5.56 -9.37 12.20
C GLU A 57 -6.52 -9.12 13.36
N ARG A 58 -6.37 -9.82 14.49
CA ARG A 58 -7.18 -9.57 15.70
C ARG A 58 -6.93 -8.20 16.34
N SER A 59 -5.78 -7.58 16.08
CA SER A 59 -5.48 -6.23 16.59
C SER A 59 -6.24 -5.14 15.83
N LYS A 60 -6.75 -5.45 14.63
CA LYS A 60 -7.50 -4.52 13.79
C LYS A 60 -8.97 -4.51 14.24
N ALA A 61 -9.45 -3.33 14.61
CA ALA A 61 -10.84 -3.12 15.01
C ALA A 61 -11.78 -3.03 13.79
N SER A 62 -11.28 -2.46 12.68
CA SER A 62 -11.97 -2.41 11.40
C SER A 62 -10.97 -2.29 10.26
N VAL A 63 -11.30 -2.81 9.09
CA VAL A 63 -10.50 -2.62 7.86
C VAL A 63 -11.41 -2.23 6.72
N VAL A 64 -11.01 -1.18 6.01
CA VAL A 64 -11.61 -0.76 4.74
C VAL A 64 -10.58 -0.94 3.64
N VAL A 65 -11.04 -1.39 2.48
CA VAL A 65 -10.22 -1.52 1.27
C VAL A 65 -10.88 -0.69 0.17
N ASP A 66 -10.21 0.36 -0.31
CA ASP A 66 -10.64 1.15 -1.47
C ASP A 66 -9.84 0.71 -2.70
N ILE A 67 -10.50 -0.01 -3.60
CA ILE A 67 -9.88 -0.63 -4.79
C ILE A 67 -10.02 0.31 -5.99
N ARG A 68 -8.96 0.45 -6.75
CA ARG A 68 -8.91 1.27 -7.97
C ARG A 68 -8.39 0.44 -9.14
N ASN A 69 -8.09 1.08 -10.26
CA ASN A 69 -7.76 0.40 -11.50
C ASN A 69 -6.50 -0.50 -11.37
N SER A 70 -5.45 0.01 -10.71
CA SER A 70 -4.15 -0.66 -10.54
C SER A 70 -3.57 -0.58 -9.13
N SER A 71 -4.30 0.00 -8.17
CA SER A 71 -3.86 0.16 -6.79
C SER A 71 -5.03 0.11 -5.82
N TYR A 72 -4.75 -0.18 -4.55
CA TYR A 72 -5.75 -0.10 -3.50
C TYR A 72 -5.16 0.50 -2.23
N ILE A 73 -6.03 1.16 -1.47
CA ILE A 73 -5.70 1.70 -0.15
C ILE A 73 -6.39 0.82 0.90
N THR A 74 -5.63 0.36 1.89
CA THR A 74 -6.22 -0.20 3.11
C THR A 74 -6.23 0.87 4.19
N ALA A 75 -7.38 1.05 4.82
CA ALA A 75 -7.54 1.89 5.99
C ALA A 75 -7.87 1.00 7.18
N GLU A 76 -6.87 0.77 8.02
CA GLU A 76 -6.93 -0.12 9.18
C GLU A 76 -7.08 0.70 10.46
N ARG A 77 -8.07 0.37 11.29
CA ARG A 77 -8.23 1.00 12.60
C ARG A 77 -7.62 0.08 13.66
N VAL A 78 -6.55 0.53 14.31
CA VAL A 78 -5.81 -0.23 15.32
C VAL A 78 -5.69 0.64 16.57
N ALA A 79 -6.18 0.15 17.71
CA ALA A 79 -6.17 0.86 18.98
C ALA A 79 -6.68 2.32 18.89
N GLY A 80 -7.77 2.54 18.13
CA GLY A 80 -8.38 3.87 17.93
C GLY A 80 -7.68 4.78 16.92
N ARG A 81 -6.55 4.36 16.36
CA ARG A 81 -5.81 5.10 15.32
C ARG A 81 -6.06 4.50 13.94
N CYS A 82 -6.07 5.34 12.92
CA CYS A 82 -6.18 4.93 11.54
C CYS A 82 -4.80 4.81 10.90
N GLN A 83 -4.55 3.71 10.22
CA GLN A 83 -3.34 3.44 9.46
C GLN A 83 -3.74 3.24 8.00
N TYR A 84 -3.10 4.00 7.11
CA TYR A 84 -3.38 3.94 5.68
C TYR A 84 -2.19 3.37 4.93
N ASN A 85 -2.38 2.19 4.34
CA ASN A 85 -1.39 1.54 3.51
C ASN A 85 -1.84 1.55 2.06
N LEU A 86 -0.87 1.66 1.17
CA LEU A 86 -1.09 1.68 -0.25
C LEU A 86 -0.34 0.52 -0.89
N PHE A 87 -1.02 -0.13 -1.83
CA PHE A 87 -0.42 -1.21 -2.59
C PHE A 87 -0.83 -1.13 -4.06
N ASP A 88 0.15 -1.32 -4.94
CA ASP A 88 -0.09 -1.54 -6.35
C ASP A 88 -0.40 -3.02 -6.60
N PHE A 89 -1.24 -3.30 -7.58
CA PHE A 89 -1.55 -4.66 -8.02
C PHE A 89 -1.77 -4.73 -9.52
N THR A 90 -1.67 -5.94 -10.07
CA THR A 90 -2.17 -6.27 -11.39
C THR A 90 -3.32 -7.25 -11.26
N LEU A 91 -4.34 -7.11 -12.12
CA LEU A 91 -5.48 -8.02 -12.17
C LEU A 91 -5.60 -8.59 -13.57
N GLU A 92 -5.43 -9.91 -13.67
CA GLU A 92 -5.57 -10.67 -14.90
C GLU A 92 -6.71 -11.69 -14.72
N GLY A 93 -7.89 -11.35 -15.23
CA GLY A 93 -9.12 -12.11 -14.98
C GLY A 93 -9.45 -12.14 -13.49
N HIS A 94 -9.38 -13.31 -12.87
CA HIS A 94 -9.66 -13.51 -11.44
C HIS A 94 -8.41 -13.63 -10.58
N ILE A 95 -7.23 -13.38 -11.16
CA ILE A 95 -5.95 -13.50 -10.48
C ILE A 95 -5.42 -12.10 -10.23
N LEU A 96 -5.30 -11.75 -8.95
CA LEU A 96 -4.69 -10.51 -8.51
C LEU A 96 -3.25 -10.80 -8.10
N THR A 97 -2.28 -10.03 -8.59
CA THR A 97 -0.87 -10.19 -8.19
C THR A 97 -0.28 -8.89 -7.70
N MET A 98 0.55 -8.97 -6.67
CA MET A 98 1.28 -7.82 -6.14
C MET A 98 2.61 -8.26 -5.54
N LYS A 99 3.57 -7.35 -5.50
CA LYS A 99 4.89 -7.58 -4.91
C LYS A 99 5.17 -6.49 -3.89
N ALA A 100 5.40 -6.89 -2.65
CA ALA A 100 5.76 -6.00 -1.55
C ALA A 100 7.16 -6.36 -1.05
N GLY A 101 8.19 -5.73 -1.65
CA GLY A 101 9.59 -6.06 -1.41
C GLY A 101 9.91 -7.50 -1.84
N ASN A 102 10.39 -8.33 -0.91
CA ASN A 102 10.69 -9.75 -1.16
C ASN A 102 9.47 -10.68 -0.98
N VAL A 103 8.27 -10.12 -0.78
CA VAL A 103 7.03 -10.89 -0.59
C VAL A 103 6.20 -10.78 -1.86
N ASN A 104 5.87 -11.93 -2.44
CA ASN A 104 4.93 -12.04 -3.54
C ASN A 104 3.56 -12.43 -2.98
N LEU A 105 2.51 -11.74 -3.43
CA LEU A 105 1.15 -12.08 -3.10
C LEU A 105 0.37 -12.38 -4.37
N THR A 106 -0.37 -13.47 -4.34
CA THR A 106 -1.23 -13.93 -5.44
C THR A 106 -2.61 -14.21 -4.89
N GLY A 107 -3.57 -13.37 -5.24
CA GLY A 107 -4.96 -13.53 -4.89
C GLY A 107 -5.76 -14.22 -5.98
N THR A 108 -6.75 -15.00 -5.57
CA THR A 108 -7.73 -15.64 -6.47
C THR A 108 -9.10 -15.23 -6.01
N LEU A 109 -9.89 -14.59 -6.87
CA LEU A 109 -11.26 -14.23 -6.55
C LEU A 109 -12.21 -15.40 -6.84
N PHE A 110 -13.12 -15.66 -5.91
CA PHE A 110 -14.10 -16.73 -5.99
C PHE A 110 -15.49 -16.18 -6.29
N TYR A 111 -16.33 -17.03 -6.88
CA TYR A 111 -17.75 -16.74 -7.00
C TYR A 111 -18.41 -16.69 -5.61
N THR A 112 -19.40 -15.80 -5.46
CA THR A 112 -20.33 -15.79 -4.33
C THR A 112 -21.73 -15.41 -4.81
N SER A 113 -22.77 -15.91 -4.11
CA SER A 113 -24.15 -15.52 -4.39
C SER A 113 -24.53 -14.13 -3.84
N CYS A 114 -23.68 -13.55 -2.99
CA CYS A 114 -23.86 -12.20 -2.44
C CYS A 114 -23.43 -11.14 -3.46
N ALA A 115 -24.39 -10.35 -3.97
CA ALA A 115 -24.17 -9.38 -5.04
C ALA A 115 -23.25 -8.22 -4.65
N ASP A 116 -23.14 -7.93 -3.35
CA ASP A 116 -22.30 -6.86 -2.81
C ASP A 116 -21.19 -7.39 -1.89
N CYS A 117 -20.81 -8.66 -2.08
CA CYS A 117 -19.66 -9.28 -1.44
C CYS A 117 -18.58 -9.64 -2.46
N MET A 118 -17.35 -9.76 -1.96
CA MET A 118 -16.20 -10.23 -2.69
C MET A 118 -15.42 -11.18 -1.78
N VAL A 119 -15.16 -12.38 -2.29
CA VAL A 119 -14.37 -13.40 -1.60
C VAL A 119 -13.10 -13.69 -2.38
N LEU A 120 -11.96 -13.67 -1.70
CA LEU A 120 -10.69 -13.97 -2.33
C LEU A 120 -9.74 -14.70 -1.39
N THR A 121 -8.93 -15.60 -1.94
CA THR A 121 -7.72 -16.04 -1.24
C THR A 121 -6.60 -15.03 -1.48
N MET A 122 -5.63 -15.02 -0.58
CA MET A 122 -4.35 -14.35 -0.77
C MET A 122 -3.24 -15.33 -0.41
N HIS A 123 -2.52 -15.82 -1.42
CA HIS A 123 -1.34 -16.65 -1.24
C HIS A 123 -0.13 -15.76 -1.04
N ILE A 124 0.46 -15.81 0.15
CA ILE A 124 1.61 -14.99 0.53
C ILE A 124 2.86 -15.87 0.50
N LYS A 125 3.82 -15.50 -0.34
CA LYS A 125 5.10 -16.18 -0.50
C LYS A 125 6.24 -15.22 -0.18
N SER A 126 6.89 -15.44 0.95
CA SER A 126 8.13 -14.75 1.34
C SER A 126 9.32 -15.73 1.32
N PRO A 127 10.56 -15.25 1.52
CA PRO A 127 11.72 -16.13 1.63
C PRO A 127 11.65 -17.06 2.85
N THR A 128 10.99 -16.62 3.94
CA THR A 128 11.01 -17.32 5.23
C THR A 128 9.71 -18.05 5.55
N TYR A 129 8.59 -17.73 4.89
CA TYR A 129 7.31 -18.38 5.13
C TYR A 129 6.42 -18.39 3.89
N ARG A 130 5.45 -19.31 3.91
CA ARG A 130 4.35 -19.36 2.95
C ARG A 130 3.05 -19.48 3.74
N THR A 131 2.05 -18.69 3.39
CA THR A 131 0.74 -18.79 4.01
C THR A 131 -0.35 -18.44 3.02
N VAL A 132 -1.59 -18.77 3.39
CA VAL A 132 -2.78 -18.42 2.64
C VAL A 132 -3.80 -17.85 3.62
N GLU A 133 -4.46 -16.80 3.16
CA GLU A 133 -5.53 -16.10 3.86
C GLU A 133 -6.75 -16.12 2.96
N PHE A 134 -7.95 -16.12 3.54
CA PHE A 134 -9.21 -16.14 2.83
C PHE A 134 -10.11 -15.02 3.38
N TYR A 135 -10.43 -14.06 2.53
CA TYR A 135 -11.07 -12.81 2.86
C TYR A 135 -12.51 -12.79 2.39
N LEU A 136 -13.40 -12.25 3.23
CA LEU A 136 -14.75 -11.83 2.88
C LEU A 136 -14.84 -10.31 3.03
N LEU A 137 -14.95 -9.64 1.88
CA LEU A 137 -15.17 -8.21 1.77
C LEU A 137 -16.63 -7.95 1.38
N SER A 138 -17.23 -6.88 1.87
CA SER A 138 -18.59 -6.47 1.45
C SER A 138 -18.76 -4.95 1.45
N ARG A 139 -19.71 -4.46 0.64
CA ARG A 139 -20.16 -3.07 0.68
C ARG A 139 -20.93 -2.75 1.97
N ARG A 140 -21.57 -3.77 2.57
CA ARG A 140 -22.25 -3.69 3.87
C ARG A 140 -21.35 -4.26 4.96
N ARG A 141 -21.55 -3.81 6.20
CA ARG A 141 -20.77 -4.31 7.36
C ARG A 141 -21.40 -5.53 8.01
N GLN A 142 -22.73 -5.63 7.95
CA GLN A 142 -23.48 -6.72 8.52
C GLN A 142 -24.15 -7.49 7.38
N LEU A 143 -23.75 -8.74 7.25
CA LEU A 143 -24.29 -9.67 6.26
C LEU A 143 -25.44 -10.49 6.85
N GLU A 144 -26.27 -11.02 5.95
CA GLU A 144 -27.30 -11.98 6.30
C GLU A 144 -26.69 -13.32 6.72
N GLN A 145 -27.44 -14.06 7.52
CA GLN A 145 -27.00 -15.37 8.03
C GLN A 145 -26.61 -16.32 6.89
N LYS A 146 -27.39 -16.35 5.80
CA LYS A 146 -27.12 -17.19 4.63
C LYS A 146 -25.81 -16.82 3.92
N GLU A 147 -25.50 -15.53 3.82
CA GLU A 147 -24.25 -15.04 3.22
C GLU A 147 -23.04 -15.47 4.07
N MET A 148 -23.16 -15.38 5.40
CA MET A 148 -22.12 -15.85 6.34
C MET A 148 -21.97 -17.38 6.34
N GLU A 149 -23.05 -18.12 6.17
CA GLU A 149 -23.03 -19.59 6.04
C GLU A 149 -22.35 -20.04 4.76
N GLU A 150 -22.59 -19.35 3.63
CA GLU A 150 -21.90 -19.60 2.36
C GLU A 150 -20.40 -19.43 2.52
N PHE A 151 -19.95 -18.31 3.11
CA PHE A 151 -18.53 -18.08 3.37
C PHE A 151 -17.93 -19.13 4.32
N SER A 152 -18.68 -19.52 5.37
CA SER A 152 -18.24 -20.57 6.30
C SER A 152 -18.09 -21.92 5.60
N ALA A 153 -18.98 -22.26 4.65
CA ALA A 153 -18.86 -23.45 3.84
C ALA A 153 -17.63 -23.39 2.92
N GLN A 154 -17.33 -22.23 2.32
CA GLN A 154 -16.11 -22.02 1.54
C GLN A 154 -14.84 -22.20 2.39
N VAL A 155 -14.80 -21.65 3.60
CA VAL A 155 -13.71 -21.84 4.58
C VAL A 155 -13.48 -23.33 4.85
N LEU A 156 -14.55 -24.11 5.05
CA LEU A 156 -14.46 -25.56 5.26
C LEU A 156 -13.94 -26.29 4.01
N CYS A 157 -14.45 -25.94 2.82
CA CYS A 157 -14.00 -26.52 1.55
C CYS A 157 -12.49 -26.28 1.31
N LEU A 158 -11.99 -25.10 1.68
CA LEU A 158 -10.56 -24.74 1.59
C LEU A 158 -9.70 -25.29 2.74
N SER A 159 -10.31 -26.03 3.69
CA SER A 159 -9.65 -26.54 4.89
C SER A 159 -8.92 -25.43 5.66
N MET A 160 -9.61 -24.31 5.83
CA MET A 160 -9.15 -23.11 6.53
C MET A 160 -9.72 -23.09 7.97
N PRO A 161 -9.04 -22.46 8.94
CA PRO A 161 -9.55 -22.38 10.32
C PRO A 161 -10.81 -21.50 10.41
N PRO A 162 -11.53 -21.52 11.55
CA PRO A 162 -12.65 -20.61 11.76
C PRO A 162 -12.24 -19.14 11.52
N PRO A 163 -13.06 -18.35 10.81
CA PRO A 163 -12.71 -16.98 10.48
C PRO A 163 -12.75 -16.07 11.71
N ILE A 164 -11.90 -15.05 11.72
CA ILE A 164 -12.04 -13.87 12.55
C ILE A 164 -13.12 -13.00 11.89
N VAL A 165 -14.15 -12.63 12.63
CA VAL A 165 -15.25 -11.78 12.16
C VAL A 165 -15.10 -10.40 12.79
N MET A 166 -15.18 -9.35 11.97
CA MET A 166 -15.08 -7.96 12.41
C MET A 166 -16.41 -7.51 13.03
N ASP A 167 -16.34 -6.66 14.06
CA ASP A 167 -17.54 -6.09 14.67
C ASP A 167 -18.15 -5.03 13.73
N PRO A 168 -19.39 -5.24 13.22
CA PRO A 168 -20.03 -4.33 12.29
C PRO A 168 -20.46 -3.00 12.92
N LYS A 169 -20.26 -2.79 14.24
CA LYS A 169 -20.58 -1.52 14.92
C LYS A 169 -19.35 -0.63 15.11
N THR A 170 -18.14 -1.18 15.03
CA THR A 170 -16.89 -0.42 15.17
C THR A 170 -16.83 0.71 14.15
N GLU A 171 -16.39 1.89 14.57
CA GLU A 171 -16.13 3.02 13.68
C GLU A 171 -15.09 2.67 12.61
N LEU A 172 -15.33 3.11 11.36
CA LEU A 172 -14.36 2.96 10.27
C LEU A 172 -13.39 4.14 10.21
N SER A 173 -12.26 3.94 9.54
CA SER A 173 -11.36 5.04 9.19
C SER A 173 -12.05 6.04 8.22
N PRO A 174 -11.79 7.35 8.34
CA PRO A 174 -12.37 8.37 7.45
C PRO A 174 -12.04 8.16 5.97
N SER A 175 -13.03 8.31 5.09
CA SER A 175 -12.86 8.20 3.62
C SER A 175 -12.20 9.43 2.99
N ALA A 176 -12.22 10.58 3.66
CA ALA A 176 -11.53 11.78 3.18
C ALA A 176 -10.03 11.52 2.97
N CYS A 177 -9.42 10.73 3.87
CA CYS A 177 -8.02 10.35 3.76
C CYS A 177 -7.72 9.40 2.60
N GLU A 178 -8.67 8.55 2.20
CA GLU A 178 -8.52 7.68 1.02
C GLU A 178 -8.35 8.54 -0.26
N LYS A 179 -9.06 9.66 -0.35
CA LYS A 179 -8.91 10.61 -1.46
C LYS A 179 -7.61 11.41 -1.39
N LEU A 180 -7.23 11.88 -0.21
CA LEU A 180 -6.03 12.71 -0.01
C LEU A 180 -4.73 11.93 -0.18
N LEU A 181 -4.73 10.64 0.17
CA LEU A 181 -3.57 9.76 0.06
C LEU A 181 -3.56 8.96 -1.26
N HIS A 182 -4.37 9.41 -2.23
CA HIS A 182 -4.43 8.80 -3.53
C HIS A 182 -3.08 8.94 -4.24
N PRO A 183 -2.47 7.86 -4.75
CA PRO A 183 -1.24 7.97 -5.53
C PRO A 183 -1.53 8.54 -6.91
N LEU A 184 -0.50 9.03 -7.58
CA LEU A 184 -0.61 9.28 -9.02
C LEU A 184 -0.76 7.94 -9.77
N GLU A 185 -1.59 7.89 -10.82
CA GLU A 185 -1.74 6.67 -11.63
C GLU A 185 -0.41 6.25 -12.27
N GLN A 186 0.34 7.25 -12.75
CA GLN A 186 1.66 7.08 -13.31
C GLN A 186 2.51 8.34 -13.07
N LEU A 187 3.78 8.14 -12.72
CA LEU A 187 4.77 9.21 -12.75
C LEU A 187 5.29 9.39 -14.17
N ASP A 188 5.01 10.55 -14.76
CA ASP A 188 5.58 10.97 -16.03
C ASP A 188 6.89 11.73 -15.79
N PHE A 189 7.99 11.20 -16.32
CA PHE A 189 9.30 11.84 -16.20
C PHE A 189 9.31 13.26 -16.79
N HIS A 190 8.60 13.50 -17.90
CA HIS A 190 8.59 14.81 -18.54
C HIS A 190 8.03 15.91 -17.63
N HIS A 191 7.07 15.57 -16.77
CA HIS A 191 6.54 16.51 -15.79
C HIS A 191 7.46 16.69 -14.57
N LEU A 192 8.23 15.66 -14.23
CA LEU A 192 9.16 15.67 -13.08
C LEU A 192 10.50 16.32 -13.38
N GLU A 193 10.89 16.41 -14.65
CA GLU A 193 12.22 16.85 -15.08
C GLU A 193 12.62 18.21 -14.47
N GLY A 194 13.88 18.32 -14.03
CA GLY A 194 14.44 19.52 -13.45
C GLY A 194 14.29 19.60 -11.92
N SER A 195 14.37 20.83 -11.40
CA SER A 195 14.51 21.09 -9.96
C SER A 195 13.18 21.37 -9.26
N TRP A 196 13.06 20.89 -8.02
CA TRP A 196 11.94 21.13 -7.12
C TRP A 196 12.45 21.49 -5.72
N ALA A 197 11.98 22.61 -5.17
CA ALA A 197 12.30 23.04 -3.82
C ALA A 197 11.44 22.29 -2.80
N LEU A 198 12.02 21.89 -1.67
CA LEU A 198 11.25 21.43 -0.51
C LEU A 198 10.59 22.65 0.15
N VAL A 199 9.26 22.64 0.23
CA VAL A 199 8.48 23.71 0.85
C VAL A 199 8.05 23.33 2.26
N ALA A 200 7.67 22.07 2.47
CA ALA A 200 7.31 21.59 3.80
C ALA A 200 7.59 20.09 3.96
N GLY A 201 7.82 19.67 5.20
CA GLY A 201 7.98 18.25 5.53
C GLY A 201 7.33 17.84 6.83
N SER A 202 6.81 16.63 6.85
CA SER A 202 6.28 15.95 8.02
C SER A 202 6.93 14.58 8.17
N VAL A 203 7.13 14.12 9.41
CA VAL A 203 7.92 12.93 9.71
C VAL A 203 7.28 12.08 10.81
N SER A 204 7.64 10.80 10.87
CA SER A 204 7.06 9.86 11.84
C SER A 204 7.73 9.85 13.22
N ASP A 205 8.99 10.28 13.31
CA ASP A 205 9.79 10.15 14.53
C ASP A 205 10.66 11.39 14.82
N PRO A 206 11.06 11.57 16.09
CA PRO A 206 11.82 12.74 16.51
C PRO A 206 13.18 12.89 15.82
N ALA A 207 13.88 11.80 15.50
CA ALA A 207 15.22 11.88 14.89
C ALA A 207 15.15 12.49 13.48
N HIS A 208 14.13 12.09 12.70
CA HIS A 208 13.88 12.72 11.40
C HIS A 208 13.43 14.17 11.52
N LEU A 209 12.73 14.53 12.59
CA LEU A 209 12.28 15.90 12.81
C LEU A 209 13.47 16.82 13.08
N GLU A 210 14.40 16.40 13.94
CA GLU A 210 15.63 17.17 14.19
C GLU A 210 16.50 17.28 12.94
N SER A 211 16.61 16.20 12.15
CA SER A 211 17.31 16.25 10.85
C SER A 211 16.63 17.15 9.81
N LEU A 212 15.32 17.37 9.90
CA LEU A 212 14.60 18.28 9.01
C LEU A 212 14.79 19.73 9.47
N LYS A 213 14.73 19.99 10.78
CA LYS A 213 14.95 21.33 11.38
C LYS A 213 16.37 21.85 11.16
N SER A 214 17.37 20.97 11.11
CA SER A 214 18.77 21.35 10.90
C SER A 214 19.07 21.78 9.45
N ARG A 215 18.09 21.79 8.55
CA ARG A 215 18.28 22.15 7.14
C ARG A 215 17.83 23.59 6.93
N ASP A 216 18.70 24.40 6.36
CA ASP A 216 18.34 25.73 5.88
C ASP A 216 17.43 25.61 4.65
N SER A 217 17.77 24.71 3.73
CA SER A 217 17.00 24.49 2.50
C SER A 217 17.22 23.10 1.93
N ALA A 218 16.32 22.66 1.05
CA ALA A 218 16.52 21.43 0.27
C ALA A 218 15.85 21.51 -1.09
N ARG A 219 16.40 20.80 -2.05
CA ARG A 219 15.80 20.56 -3.36
C ARG A 219 16.06 19.15 -3.86
N ILE A 220 15.20 18.68 -4.75
CA ILE A 220 15.41 17.47 -5.53
C ILE A 220 15.53 17.83 -7.01
N ILE A 221 16.33 17.07 -7.74
CA ILE A 221 16.55 17.27 -9.17
C ILE A 221 16.37 15.93 -9.87
N PHE A 222 15.46 15.90 -10.83
CA PHE A 222 15.30 14.79 -11.76
C PHE A 222 16.01 15.16 -13.06
N ALA A 223 16.96 14.33 -13.48
CA ALA A 223 17.68 14.49 -14.73
C ALA A 223 17.80 13.13 -15.42
N GLY A 224 17.71 13.07 -16.73
CA GLY A 224 17.78 11.82 -17.47
C GLY A 224 17.62 12.08 -18.95
N ASN A 225 18.14 11.18 -19.77
CA ASN A 225 17.88 11.18 -21.20
C ASN A 225 16.67 10.28 -21.48
N SER A 226 15.81 10.66 -22.44
CA SER A 226 14.61 9.90 -22.83
C SER A 226 14.88 8.41 -23.12
N ASP A 227 16.13 8.07 -23.46
CA ASP A 227 16.55 6.75 -23.93
C ASP A 227 17.03 5.80 -22.81
N THR A 228 17.18 6.27 -21.57
CA THR A 228 17.68 5.45 -20.46
C THR A 228 16.57 5.11 -19.46
N SER A 229 16.40 3.83 -19.13
CA SER A 229 15.47 3.37 -18.09
C SER A 229 15.86 3.78 -16.66
N LYS A 230 17.02 4.42 -16.50
CA LYS A 230 17.54 4.93 -15.22
C LYS A 230 17.58 6.45 -15.26
N ILE A 231 16.80 7.05 -14.38
CA ILE A 231 16.73 8.50 -14.17
C ILE A 231 17.71 8.86 -13.04
N SER A 232 18.51 9.89 -13.26
CA SER A 232 19.33 10.50 -12.23
C SER A 232 18.45 11.31 -11.28
N PHE A 233 18.46 10.93 -10.01
CA PHE A 233 17.78 11.62 -8.93
C PHE A 233 18.81 12.18 -7.95
N THR A 234 18.88 13.51 -7.85
CA THR A 234 19.80 14.19 -6.94
C THR A 234 19.04 14.88 -5.83
N ARG A 235 19.39 14.55 -4.58
CA ARG A 235 18.92 15.27 -3.39
C ARG A 235 19.99 16.25 -2.98
N VAL A 236 19.60 17.50 -2.78
CA VAL A 236 20.51 18.56 -2.34
C VAL A 236 19.92 19.18 -1.08
N PHE A 237 20.71 19.29 -0.03
CA PHE A 237 20.31 20.02 1.16
C PHE A 237 21.43 20.93 1.64
N SER A 238 21.01 22.06 2.19
CA SER A 238 21.86 23.07 2.80
C SER A 238 21.73 22.98 4.31
N SER A 239 22.86 23.02 5.00
CA SER A 239 22.93 23.16 6.46
C SER A 239 24.25 23.83 6.82
N ASP A 240 24.20 24.86 7.67
CA ASP A 240 25.37 25.56 8.20
C ASP A 240 26.31 26.05 7.07
N ASP A 241 25.75 26.74 6.08
CA ASP A 241 26.44 27.25 4.87
C ASP A 241 27.15 26.19 4.01
N SER A 242 26.89 24.90 4.28
CA SER A 242 27.41 23.79 3.50
C SER A 242 26.34 23.13 2.65
N CYS A 243 26.73 22.63 1.47
CA CYS A 243 25.85 21.98 0.53
C CYS A 243 26.21 20.51 0.37
N GLN A 244 25.25 19.63 0.65
CA GLN A 244 25.41 18.19 0.49
C GLN A 244 24.61 17.71 -0.72
N TYR A 245 25.28 16.96 -1.59
CA TYR A 245 24.73 16.44 -2.84
C TYR A 245 24.71 14.92 -2.77
N MET A 246 23.52 14.32 -2.83
CA MET A 246 23.35 12.87 -2.83
C MET A 246 22.74 12.45 -4.16
N HIS A 247 23.56 11.79 -4.99
CA HIS A 247 23.15 11.29 -6.28
C HIS A 247 22.68 9.83 -6.18
N SER A 248 21.62 9.48 -6.89
CA SER A 248 21.09 8.11 -6.95
C SER A 248 20.42 7.87 -8.30
N ASN A 249 20.60 6.69 -8.86
CA ASN A 249 19.85 6.27 -10.04
C ASN A 249 18.54 5.61 -9.60
N ILE A 250 17.42 6.05 -10.16
CA ILE A 250 16.08 5.53 -9.89
C ILE A 250 15.46 5.02 -11.19
N THR A 251 14.48 4.13 -11.05
CA THR A 251 13.60 3.71 -12.14
C THR A 251 12.18 3.95 -11.68
N LEU A 252 11.41 4.71 -12.47
CA LEU A 252 10.01 4.97 -12.18
C LEU A 252 9.20 3.71 -12.43
N GLN A 253 8.30 3.40 -11.50
CA GLN A 253 7.37 2.28 -11.61
C GLN A 253 6.03 2.69 -11.01
N GLY A 254 4.99 2.70 -11.85
CA GLY A 254 3.65 3.13 -11.45
C GLY A 254 3.67 4.55 -10.87
N SER A 255 3.21 4.66 -9.62
CA SER A 255 3.07 5.91 -8.87
C SER A 255 4.37 6.40 -8.19
N GLY A 256 5.47 5.66 -8.33
CA GLY A 256 6.63 5.83 -7.47
C GLY A 256 7.96 5.32 -8.02
N PHE A 257 8.91 5.16 -7.12
CA PHE A 257 10.21 4.52 -7.36
C PHE A 257 10.80 3.97 -6.05
N THR A 258 11.77 3.06 -6.15
CA THR A 258 12.42 2.44 -4.99
C THR A 258 13.92 2.77 -4.92
N PHE A 259 14.43 2.92 -3.71
CA PHE A 259 15.86 2.92 -3.41
C PHE A 259 16.27 1.56 -2.84
N GLU A 260 16.71 0.66 -3.70
CA GLU A 260 17.12 -0.71 -3.30
C GLU A 260 18.18 -0.71 -2.19
N GLN A 261 19.16 0.20 -2.27
CA GLN A 261 20.25 0.30 -1.28
C GLN A 261 19.76 0.66 0.12
N PHE A 262 18.69 1.44 0.22
CA PHE A 262 18.17 1.95 1.50
C PHE A 262 16.87 1.25 1.94
N ASN A 263 16.33 0.37 1.08
CA ASN A 263 15.01 -0.24 1.22
C ASN A 263 13.91 0.79 1.52
N VAL A 264 13.93 1.89 0.74
CA VAL A 264 12.96 2.98 0.83
C VAL A 264 12.12 3.01 -0.44
N THR A 265 10.81 3.04 -0.28
CA THR A 265 9.86 3.24 -1.37
C THR A 265 9.39 4.69 -1.34
N VAL A 266 9.37 5.34 -2.50
CA VAL A 266 8.81 6.67 -2.68
C VAL A 266 7.55 6.56 -3.52
N THR A 267 6.46 7.11 -3.02
CA THR A 267 5.17 7.18 -3.71
C THR A 267 4.78 8.63 -3.87
N ALA A 268 4.47 9.05 -5.09
CA ALA A 268 3.90 10.37 -5.34
C ALA A 268 2.38 10.33 -5.13
N LEU A 269 1.88 11.28 -4.34
CA LEU A 269 0.46 11.46 -4.07
C LEU A 269 -0.14 12.51 -5.00
N ASN A 270 -1.42 12.32 -5.33
CA ASN A 270 -2.21 13.27 -6.06
C ASN A 270 -2.38 14.54 -5.24
N THR A 271 -2.30 15.69 -5.91
CA THR A 271 -2.47 17.00 -5.29
C THR A 271 -3.20 17.93 -6.24
N SER A 272 -3.95 18.89 -5.70
CA SER A 272 -4.62 19.92 -6.50
C SER A 272 -3.65 20.97 -7.06
N CYS A 273 -2.39 20.98 -6.61
CA CYS A 273 -1.37 21.93 -7.04
C CYS A 273 -0.61 21.44 -8.28
N SER A 274 -0.73 22.16 -9.40
CA SER A 274 -0.15 21.77 -10.69
C SER A 274 1.38 21.87 -10.76
N ASP A 275 2.00 22.66 -9.88
CA ASP A 275 3.45 22.85 -9.79
C ASP A 275 4.02 22.38 -8.45
N CYS A 276 3.31 21.45 -7.79
CA CYS A 276 3.76 20.76 -6.59
C CYS A 276 3.91 19.26 -6.83
N ALA A 277 4.71 18.62 -5.97
CA ALA A 277 4.79 17.18 -5.88
C ALA A 277 4.80 16.77 -4.41
N VAL A 278 3.79 15.99 -4.00
CA VAL A 278 3.75 15.39 -2.65
C VAL A 278 4.34 14.00 -2.71
N MET A 279 5.41 13.76 -1.97
CA MET A 279 6.11 12.47 -1.96
C MET A 279 6.11 11.86 -0.56
N ARG A 280 5.55 10.65 -0.46
CA ARG A 280 5.57 9.79 0.73
C ARG A 280 6.76 8.85 0.65
N PHE A 281 7.55 8.77 1.73
CA PHE A 281 8.70 7.91 1.85
C PHE A 281 8.43 6.85 2.91
N ASP A 282 8.37 5.59 2.47
CA ASP A 282 8.14 4.44 3.32
C ASP A 282 9.44 3.65 3.49
N LYS A 283 9.72 3.23 4.73
CA LYS A 283 10.78 2.26 5.04
C LYS A 283 10.16 1.10 5.78
N SER A 284 10.39 -0.12 5.29
CA SER A 284 9.81 -1.34 5.89
C SER A 284 8.28 -1.25 6.09
N LYS A 285 7.57 -0.65 5.14
CA LYS A 285 6.10 -0.41 5.17
C LYS A 285 5.60 0.56 6.24
N GLN A 286 6.48 1.34 6.84
CA GLN A 286 6.10 2.44 7.73
C GLN A 286 6.44 3.76 7.06
N VAL A 287 5.50 4.70 7.11
CA VAL A 287 5.74 6.08 6.70
C VAL A 287 6.86 6.63 7.56
N GLN A 288 7.90 7.13 6.92
CA GLN A 288 8.98 7.84 7.60
C GLN A 288 8.83 9.34 7.43
N ARG A 289 8.50 9.77 6.20
CA ARG A 289 8.53 11.16 5.79
C ARG A 289 7.46 11.41 4.74
N LEU A 290 6.83 12.58 4.80
CA LEU A 290 5.96 13.12 3.77
C LEU A 290 6.51 14.52 3.43
N TYR A 291 6.79 14.77 2.15
CA TYR A 291 7.37 16.01 1.68
C TYR A 291 6.52 16.67 0.62
N LEU A 292 6.32 17.98 0.77
CA LEU A 292 5.74 18.85 -0.24
C LEU A 292 6.87 19.56 -0.97
N PHE A 293 7.06 19.21 -2.23
CA PHE A 293 7.94 19.90 -3.15
C PHE A 293 7.15 20.84 -4.05
N SER A 294 7.76 21.92 -4.50
CA SER A 294 7.18 22.82 -5.51
C SER A 294 8.26 23.38 -6.44
N ARG A 295 7.86 23.83 -7.62
CA ARG A 295 8.69 24.69 -8.47
C ARG A 295 8.89 26.08 -7.85
N ARG A 296 7.98 26.48 -6.96
CA ARG A 296 8.06 27.71 -6.16
C ARG A 296 8.79 27.47 -4.84
N ARG A 297 9.18 28.56 -4.18
CA ARG A 297 9.73 28.56 -2.82
C ARG A 297 8.65 28.51 -1.74
N GLU A 298 7.44 28.92 -2.09
CA GLU A 298 6.28 28.99 -1.20
C GLU A 298 5.03 28.52 -1.95
N VAL A 299 4.07 28.00 -1.18
CA VAL A 299 2.75 27.58 -1.66
C VAL A 299 1.66 28.41 -1.00
N GLY A 300 0.51 28.50 -1.63
CA GLY A 300 -0.66 29.19 -1.08
C GLY A 300 -1.27 28.44 0.11
N GLN A 301 -2.15 29.12 0.84
CA GLN A 301 -2.79 28.57 2.03
C GLN A 301 -3.54 27.26 1.75
N THR A 302 -4.31 27.21 0.66
CA THR A 302 -5.09 26.03 0.28
C THR A 302 -4.21 24.81 0.03
N GLU A 303 -3.08 25.01 -0.65
CA GLU A 303 -2.09 23.96 -0.97
C GLU A 303 -1.44 23.43 0.33
N MET A 304 -1.11 24.33 1.26
CA MET A 304 -0.57 23.97 2.58
C MET A 304 -1.59 23.24 3.47
N GLU A 305 -2.87 23.64 3.44
CA GLU A 305 -3.92 22.95 4.21
C GLU A 305 -4.21 21.54 3.66
N GLU A 306 -4.18 21.35 2.33
CA GLU A 306 -4.25 20.01 1.73
C GLU A 306 -3.11 19.12 2.22
N PHE A 307 -1.88 19.65 2.24
CA PHE A 307 -0.71 18.91 2.74
C PHE A 307 -0.80 18.59 4.25
N LYS A 308 -1.29 19.53 5.07
CA LYS A 308 -1.56 19.27 6.50
C LYS A 308 -2.59 18.17 6.68
N ALA A 309 -3.65 18.15 5.87
CA ALA A 309 -4.65 17.10 5.91
C ALA A 309 -4.06 15.73 5.53
N GLN A 310 -3.19 15.67 4.51
CA GLN A 310 -2.45 14.45 4.16
C GLN A 310 -1.57 13.96 5.32
N ALA A 311 -0.80 14.85 5.95
CA ALA A 311 0.03 14.51 7.12
C ALA A 311 -0.82 14.00 8.30
N ALA A 312 -1.97 14.64 8.56
CA ALA A 312 -2.90 14.20 9.60
C ALA A 312 -3.48 12.81 9.31
N CYS A 313 -3.82 12.52 8.05
CA CYS A 313 -4.29 11.20 7.63
C CYS A 313 -3.25 10.10 7.87
N LEU A 314 -1.96 10.40 7.69
CA LEU A 314 -0.86 9.47 7.97
C LEU A 314 -0.49 9.40 9.46
N ASN A 315 -1.12 10.22 10.32
CA ASN A 315 -0.84 10.31 11.75
C ASN A 315 0.66 10.53 12.05
N ILE A 316 1.29 11.41 11.26
CA ILE A 316 2.67 11.87 11.42
C ILE A 316 2.68 13.31 11.96
N THR A 317 3.86 13.89 12.21
CA THR A 317 3.96 15.22 12.83
C THR A 317 3.23 16.30 12.04
N ALA A 318 2.90 17.42 12.68
CA ALA A 318 2.51 18.61 11.94
C ALA A 318 3.62 18.99 10.94
N PRO A 319 3.26 19.45 9.71
CA PRO A 319 4.24 19.93 8.75
C PRO A 319 5.13 21.03 9.32
N LEU A 320 6.45 20.89 9.12
CA LEU A 320 7.43 21.95 9.25
C LEU A 320 7.59 22.63 7.89
N ALA A 321 7.27 23.92 7.81
CA ALA A 321 7.55 24.73 6.63
C ALA A 321 9.04 25.10 6.59
N MET A 322 9.63 25.05 5.40
CA MET A 322 10.98 25.54 5.17
C MET A 322 10.97 27.07 5.08
N ASP A 323 12.07 27.71 5.46
CA ASP A 323 12.23 29.15 5.30
C ASP A 323 12.53 29.47 3.81
N PRO A 324 11.64 30.18 3.11
CA PRO A 324 11.81 30.48 1.69
C PRO A 324 12.95 31.47 1.42
N SER A 325 13.34 32.28 2.42
CA SER A 325 14.42 33.27 2.33
C SER A 325 15.82 32.65 2.35
N LYS A 326 15.95 31.42 2.87
CA LYS A 326 17.19 30.65 2.83
C LYS A 326 17.50 30.22 1.41
N GLU A 327 18.72 30.49 0.95
CA GLU A 327 19.10 30.17 -0.43
C GLU A 327 19.17 28.65 -0.67
N LEU A 328 18.88 28.25 -1.90
CA LEU A 328 19.09 26.87 -2.35
C LEU A 328 20.53 26.69 -2.84
N CYS A 329 21.19 25.63 -2.39
CA CYS A 329 22.48 25.19 -2.91
C CYS A 329 22.53 25.15 -4.45
N PRO A 330 23.56 25.69 -5.13
CA PRO A 330 23.61 25.82 -6.58
C PRO A 330 23.54 24.47 -7.31
N GLU A 331 23.09 24.48 -8.56
CA GLU A 331 23.09 23.27 -9.38
C GLU A 331 24.51 22.95 -9.84
N LYS A 332 25.02 21.78 -9.47
CA LYS A 332 26.24 21.25 -10.06
C LYS A 332 25.87 20.51 -11.35
N ILE A 333 25.96 21.20 -12.48
CA ILE A 333 25.89 20.54 -13.79
C ILE A 333 27.13 19.65 -13.90
N SER A 334 26.94 18.33 -14.00
CA SER A 334 28.05 17.44 -14.34
C SER A 334 28.45 17.69 -15.80
N GLY A 335 29.39 18.61 -16.02
CA GLY A 335 30.02 18.87 -17.31
C GLY A 335 31.54 18.83 -17.16
N ASN A 336 32.17 17.95 -17.95
CA ASN A 336 33.59 17.75 -18.27
C ASN A 336 34.69 18.53 -17.49
N PRO A 337 35.80 17.84 -17.12
CA PRO A 337 37.02 18.53 -16.73
C PRO A 337 37.71 19.10 -17.99
N ALA A 338 37.45 20.36 -18.31
CA ALA A 338 38.33 21.13 -19.18
C ALA A 338 38.18 22.63 -18.93
N GLU A 339 39.35 23.24 -18.72
CA GLU A 339 39.69 24.65 -18.86
C GLU A 339 39.46 25.60 -17.68
N GLY A 340 40.59 25.90 -17.04
CA GLY A 340 40.79 26.96 -16.06
C GLY A 340 42.24 27.03 -15.58
N GLN A 341 43.22 27.01 -16.51
CA GLN A 341 44.57 27.52 -16.24
C GLN A 341 44.55 29.05 -16.20
N ASN A 342 45.50 29.61 -15.45
CA ASN A 342 45.95 31.01 -15.37
C ASN A 342 45.33 31.88 -14.27
N ALA A 343 45.94 31.84 -13.08
CA ALA A 343 46.84 32.91 -12.59
C ALA A 343 47.74 32.36 -11.47
#